data_AF-A0A382VPR0-F1
#
_entry.id   AF-A0A382VPR0-F1
#
_cell.length_a   1.000
_cell.length_b   1.000
_cell.length_c   1.000
_cell.angle_alpha   90.00
_cell.angle_beta   90.00
_cell.angle_gamma   90.00
#
_symmetry.space_group_name_H-M   'P 1'
#
loop_
_entity.id
_entity.type
_entity.pdbx_description
1 polymer ?
#
loop_
_entity_poly.entity_id
_entity_poly.type
_entity_poly.pdbx_seq_one_letter_code
_entity_poly.pdbx_strand_id
1 'polypeptide(L)'
;MSFKLLLYAPDGHPEHNLLEWRDQLEAEIPGIEIDLVTSKGEAIEAIGSADAAFGNISSEIFARGEKLRWVACPQAGPPSGWYHDDLVNSNVVVTNTREIYNDH
;
A
#
# COMPACT_ATOMS: atom_id res chain seq x y z
N MET A 1 -21.05 -1.83 -0.26
CA MET A 1 -19.78 -2.59 -0.15
C MET A 1 -18.75 -1.55 0.23
N SER A 2 -18.16 -1.63 1.43
CA SER A 2 -17.04 -0.74 1.77
C SER A 2 -15.77 -1.24 1.08
N PHE A 3 -14.92 -0.31 0.65
CA PHE A 3 -13.60 -0.60 0.10
C PHE A 3 -12.58 -0.26 1.17
N LYS A 4 -11.75 -1.23 1.55
CA LYS A 4 -10.78 -1.08 2.62
C LYS A 4 -9.35 -0.97 2.10
N LEU A 5 -8.68 0.14 2.42
CA LEU A 5 -7.33 0.45 2.01
C LEU A 5 -6.38 0.45 3.22
N LEU A 6 -5.30 -0.31 3.14
CA LEU A 6 -4.17 -0.22 4.07
C LEU A 6 -3.14 0.80 3.55
N LEU A 7 -2.77 1.77 4.39
CA LEU A 7 -1.63 2.67 4.16
C LEU A 7 -0.49 2.30 5.11
N TYR A 8 0.61 1.77 4.57
CA TYR A 8 1.78 1.38 5.35
C TYR A 8 3.09 1.70 4.63
N ALA A 9 3.69 2.85 4.93
CA ALA A 9 5.02 3.23 4.44
C ALA A 9 5.89 3.76 5.61
N PRO A 10 6.48 2.86 6.41
CA PRO A 10 7.20 3.22 7.65
C PRO A 10 8.49 4.00 7.37
N ASP A 11 9.11 3.78 6.21
CA ASP A 11 10.34 4.45 5.78
C ASP A 11 10.09 5.84 5.19
N GLY A 12 8.84 6.33 5.29
CA GLY A 12 8.38 7.67 4.93
C GLY A 12 9.24 8.35 3.88
N HIS A 13 8.92 8.18 2.59
CA HIS A 13 9.53 9.04 1.58
C HIS A 13 9.31 10.48 2.01
N PRO A 14 10.38 11.30 2.15
CA PRO A 14 10.35 12.57 2.90
C PRO A 14 9.39 13.63 2.33
N GLU A 15 8.74 13.35 1.20
CA GLU A 15 7.89 14.29 0.47
C GLU A 15 6.38 14.08 0.72
N HIS A 16 5.94 13.01 1.41
CA HIS A 16 4.51 12.68 1.51
C HIS A 16 4.03 12.34 2.93
N ASN A 17 3.14 13.18 3.47
CA ASN A 17 2.46 12.95 4.74
C ASN A 17 1.27 11.99 4.53
N LEU A 18 1.41 10.72 4.96
CA LEU A 18 0.33 9.74 4.83
C LEU A 18 -0.95 10.12 5.61
N LEU A 19 -0.84 10.94 6.66
CA LEU A 19 -2.01 11.44 7.40
C LEU A 19 -2.85 12.38 6.52
N GLU A 20 -2.20 13.31 5.80
CA GLU A 20 -2.88 14.22 4.87
C GLU A 20 -3.56 13.44 3.74
N TRP A 21 -2.88 12.43 3.18
CA TRP A 21 -3.46 11.59 2.14
C TRP A 21 -4.64 10.76 2.64
N ARG A 22 -4.60 10.24 3.88
CA ARG A 22 -5.76 9.57 4.48
C ARG A 22 -6.96 10.52 4.49
N ASP A 23 -6.79 11.73 5.00
CA ASP A 23 -7.89 12.69 5.13
C ASP A 23 -8.45 13.11 3.75
N GLN A 24 -7.58 13.28 2.75
CA GLN A 24 -8.00 13.56 1.38
C GLN A 24 -8.76 12.39 0.75
N LEU A 25 -8.29 11.16 0.92
CA LEU A 25 -8.96 9.97 0.39
C LEU A 25 -10.33 9.74 1.04
N GLU A 26 -10.46 9.96 2.35
CA GLU A 26 -11.74 9.89 3.06
C GLU A 26 -12.73 10.96 2.57
N ALA A 27 -12.25 12.16 2.21
CA ALA A 27 -13.07 13.24 1.67
C ALA A 27 -13.54 12.96 0.23
N GLU A 28 -12.66 12.42 -0.62
CA GLU A 28 -12.93 12.20 -2.06
C GLU A 28 -13.65 10.87 -2.35
N ILE A 29 -13.54 9.87 -1.47
CA ILE A 29 -14.11 8.53 -1.67
C ILE A 29 -15.08 8.21 -0.52
N PRO A 30 -16.35 8.63 -0.60
CA PRO A 30 -17.32 8.37 0.46
C PRO A 30 -17.46 6.87 0.77
N GLY A 31 -17.24 6.51 2.03
CA GLY A 31 -17.37 5.13 2.51
C GLY A 31 -16.12 4.25 2.30
N ILE A 32 -14.99 4.84 1.92
CA ILE A 32 -13.68 4.18 2.06
C ILE A 32 -13.37 3.94 3.54
N GLU A 33 -12.82 2.77 3.85
CA GLU A 33 -12.23 2.48 5.15
C GLU A 33 -10.71 2.50 5.00
N ILE A 34 -10.00 3.30 5.81
CA ILE A 34 -8.55 3.43 5.71
C ILE A 34 -7.89 3.04 7.03
N ASP A 35 -7.06 2.00 6.99
CA ASP A 35 -6.14 1.67 8.07
C ASP A 35 -4.79 2.34 7.78
N LEU A 36 -4.47 3.42 8.48
CA LEU A 36 -3.15 4.04 8.45
C LEU A 36 -2.33 3.52 9.62
N VAL A 37 -1.26 2.78 9.33
CA VAL A 37 -0.45 2.11 10.34
C VAL A 37 1.02 2.47 10.17
N THR A 38 1.77 2.45 11.27
CA THR A 38 3.18 2.88 11.28
C THR A 38 4.13 1.74 11.62
N SER A 39 3.61 0.64 12.15
CA SER A 39 4.39 -0.54 12.49
C SER A 39 4.03 -1.74 11.61
N LYS A 40 5.02 -2.62 11.43
CA LYS A 40 4.84 -3.90 10.72
C LYS A 40 3.77 -4.78 11.38
N GLY A 41 3.71 -4.79 12.71
CA GLY A 41 2.74 -5.60 13.46
C GLY A 41 1.31 -5.17 13.18
N GLU A 42 1.04 -3.86 13.20
CA GLU A 42 -0.27 -3.31 12.84
C GLU A 42 -0.61 -3.60 11.37
N ALA A 43 0.36 -3.52 10.46
CA ALA A 43 0.15 -3.86 9.06
C ALA A 43 -0.25 -5.33 8.86
N ILE A 44 0.35 -6.25 9.61
CA ILE A 44 0.01 -7.69 9.60
C ILE A 44 -1.43 -7.94 10.05
N GLU A 45 -1.92 -7.19 11.05
CA GLU A 45 -3.30 -7.32 11.52
C GLU A 45 -4.29 -6.68 10.54
N ALA A 46 -3.97 -5.49 10.03
CA ALA A 46 -4.86 -4.74 9.14
C ALA A 46 -5.06 -5.40 7.77
N ILE A 47 -3.99 -5.94 7.17
CA ILE A 47 -3.99 -6.49 5.80
C ILE A 47 -4.99 -7.63 5.62
N GLY A 48 -5.30 -8.40 6.68
CA GLY A 48 -6.23 -9.53 6.59
C GLY A 48 -7.65 -9.15 6.18
N SER A 49 -8.02 -7.89 6.36
CA SER A 49 -9.31 -7.35 5.94
C SER A 49 -9.24 -6.38 4.76
N ALA A 50 -8.04 -6.03 4.29
CA ALA A 50 -7.84 -5.00 3.28
C ALA A 50 -8.13 -5.52 1.87
N ASP A 51 -8.81 -4.69 1.08
CA ASP A 51 -9.02 -4.91 -0.36
C ASP A 51 -7.81 -4.47 -1.18
N ALA A 52 -7.13 -3.42 -0.71
CA ALA A 52 -5.95 -2.86 -1.34
C ALA A 52 -4.93 -2.37 -0.30
N ALA A 53 -3.67 -2.25 -0.71
CA ALA A 53 -2.62 -1.71 0.14
C ALA A 53 -1.69 -0.77 -0.64
N PHE A 54 -1.26 0.31 0.00
CA PHE A 54 -0.25 1.23 -0.49
C PHE A 54 0.97 1.20 0.43
N GLY A 55 2.16 1.11 -0.15
CA GLY A 55 3.42 1.23 0.59
C GLY A 55 4.33 0.01 0.50
N ASN A 56 5.00 -0.32 1.61
CA ASN A 56 5.99 -1.39 1.68
C ASN A 56 5.39 -2.68 2.23
N ILE A 57 4.67 -3.41 1.37
CA ILE A 57 4.02 -4.67 1.74
C ILE A 57 5.01 -5.81 1.49
N SER A 58 5.71 -6.23 2.55
CA SER A 58 6.63 -7.36 2.48
C SER A 58 5.89 -8.70 2.36
N SER A 59 6.59 -9.75 1.94
CA SER A 59 6.07 -11.12 1.87
C SER A 59 5.35 -11.57 3.15
N GLU A 60 5.88 -11.21 4.32
CA GLU A 60 5.27 -11.56 5.61
C GLU A 60 3.93 -10.86 5.85
N ILE A 61 3.78 -9.60 5.42
CA ILE A 61 2.52 -8.87 5.49
C ILE A 61 1.57 -9.43 4.43
N PHE A 62 2.05 -9.59 3.20
CA PHE A 62 1.28 -10.07 2.06
C PHE A 62 0.65 -11.44 2.30
N ALA A 63 1.37 -12.35 2.96
CA ALA A 63 0.90 -13.70 3.28
C ALA A 63 -0.38 -13.73 4.14
N ARG A 64 -0.75 -12.62 4.78
CA ARG A 64 -1.96 -12.48 5.59
C ARG A 64 -3.12 -11.79 4.84
N GLY A 65 -2.87 -11.24 3.66
CA GLY A 65 -3.83 -10.46 2.88
C GLY A 65 -4.81 -11.28 2.06
N GLU A 66 -5.67 -12.07 2.70
CA GLU A 66 -6.60 -13.01 2.02
C GLU A 66 -7.59 -12.32 1.05
N LYS A 67 -7.92 -11.05 1.30
CA LYS A 67 -8.84 -10.25 0.49
C LYS A 67 -8.13 -9.30 -0.47
N LEU A 68 -6.81 -9.29 -0.46
CA LEU A 68 -6.03 -8.30 -1.16
C LEU A 68 -6.17 -8.49 -2.67
N ARG A 69 -6.53 -7.42 -3.37
CA ARG A 69 -6.72 -7.40 -4.83
C ARG A 69 -5.77 -6.45 -5.53
N TRP A 70 -5.24 -5.47 -4.82
CA TRP A 70 -4.36 -4.45 -5.38
C TRP A 70 -3.27 -4.00 -4.40
N VAL A 71 -2.03 -3.90 -4.87
CA VAL A 71 -0.91 -3.30 -4.14
C VAL A 71 -0.29 -2.19 -4.97
N ALA A 72 -0.16 -1.00 -4.38
CA ALA A 72 0.45 0.17 -5.00
C ALA A 72 1.81 0.49 -4.33
N CYS A 73 2.87 0.44 -5.13
CA CYS A 73 4.20 0.87 -4.71
C CYS A 73 4.30 2.40 -4.73
N PRO A 74 4.86 3.03 -3.66
CA PRO A 74 5.13 4.46 -3.66
C PRO A 74 6.26 4.89 -4.62
N GLN A 75 7.09 3.94 -5.09
CA GLN A 75 8.33 4.25 -5.83
C GLN A 75 8.26 3.83 -7.29
N ALA A 76 8.82 4.66 -8.18
CA ALA A 76 8.96 4.32 -9.60
C ALA A 76 10.01 3.22 -9.82
N GLY A 77 11.11 3.27 -9.06
CA GLY A 77 12.11 2.21 -8.98
C GLY A 77 12.15 1.63 -7.57
N PRO A 78 11.31 0.62 -7.25
CA PRO A 78 11.32 -0.01 -5.94
C PRO A 78 12.67 -0.70 -5.68
N PRO A 79 13.13 -0.80 -4.42
CA PRO A 79 14.35 -1.52 -4.10
C PRO A 79 14.23 -3.01 -4.44
N SER A 80 15.38 -3.66 -4.63
CA SER A 80 15.43 -5.11 -4.83
C SER A 80 14.67 -5.83 -3.72
N GLY A 81 13.84 -6.81 -4.10
CA GLY A 81 13.02 -7.58 -3.17
C GLY A 81 11.66 -6.98 -2.83
N TRP A 82 11.33 -5.78 -3.32
CA TRP A 82 9.96 -5.25 -3.18
C TRP A 82 8.95 -6.11 -3.95
N TYR A 83 9.26 -6.45 -5.21
CA TYR A 83 8.53 -7.45 -5.99
C TYR A 83 8.95 -8.87 -5.58
N HIS A 84 8.59 -9.27 -4.36
CA HIS A 84 8.90 -10.62 -3.86
C HIS A 84 8.06 -11.70 -4.57
N ASP A 85 8.52 -12.95 -4.49
CA ASP A 85 7.94 -14.09 -5.21
C ASP A 85 6.43 -14.25 -4.95
N ASP A 86 5.96 -14.03 -3.71
CA ASP A 86 4.52 -14.14 -3.42
C ASP A 86 3.67 -13.12 -4.20
N LEU A 87 4.17 -11.89 -4.40
CA LEU A 87 3.47 -10.90 -5.23
C LEU A 87 3.47 -11.35 -6.70
N VAL A 88 4.63 -11.74 -7.22
CA VAL A 88 4.83 -12.15 -8.63
C VAL A 88 3.97 -13.36 -8.99
N ASN A 89 3.82 -14.31 -8.07
CA ASN A 89 3.06 -15.54 -8.28
C ASN A 89 1.58 -15.41 -7.89
N SER A 90 1.14 -14.22 -7.46
CA SER A 90 -0.26 -13.96 -7.10
C SER A 90 -1.10 -13.42 -8.25
N ASN A 91 -2.41 -13.39 -8.06
CA ASN A 91 -3.35 -12.68 -8.95
C ASN A 91 -3.61 -11.22 -8.50
N VAL A 92 -2.86 -10.72 -7.52
CA VAL A 92 -2.99 -9.35 -7.03
C VAL A 92 -2.48 -8.39 -8.09
N VAL A 93 -3.26 -7.36 -8.40
CA VAL A 93 -2.80 -6.30 -9.30
C VAL A 93 -1.71 -5.51 -8.60
N VAL A 94 -0.57 -5.31 -9.26
CA VAL A 94 0.54 -4.54 -8.71
C VAL A 94 0.78 -3.32 -9.60
N THR A 95 0.80 -2.14 -9.01
CA THR A 95 1.10 -0.86 -9.68
C THR A 95 2.23 -0.13 -8.97
N ASN A 96 2.89 0.79 -9.67
CA ASN A 96 3.85 1.70 -9.09
C ASN A 96 3.65 3.13 -9.63
N THR A 97 4.34 4.09 -9.02
CA THR A 97 4.37 5.47 -9.53
C THR A 97 5.20 5.55 -10.82
N ARG A 98 4.83 6.45 -11.72
CA ARG A 98 5.56 6.75 -12.97
C ARG A 98 5.85 8.25 -13.00
N GLU A 99 6.88 8.66 -13.74
CA GLU A 99 7.16 10.08 -14.08
C GLU A 99 7.62 10.99 -12.92
N ILE A 100 8.17 10.42 -11.83
CA ILE A 100 8.71 11.21 -10.69
C ILE A 100 10.10 11.82 -10.93
N TYR A 101 10.79 11.44 -12.00
CA TYR A 101 12.03 12.06 -12.47
C TYR A 101 11.90 12.37 -13.97
N ASN A 102 11.07 13.36 -14.31
CA ASN A 102 11.21 14.03 -15.60
C ASN A 102 12.25 15.13 -15.39
N ASP A 103 13.52 14.80 -15.65
CA ASP A 103 14.57 15.81 -15.83
C ASP A 103 14.14 16.73 -16.99
N HIS A 104 13.71 17.95 -16.65
CA HIS A 104 13.51 19.05 -17.58
C HIS A 104 14.69 20.00 -17.52
#